data_AF-K2DMK5-F1
#
_entry.id   AF-K2DMK5-F1
#
_cell.length_a   1.000
_cell.length_b   1.000
_cell.length_c   1.000
_cell.angle_alpha   90.00
_cell.angle_beta   90.00
_cell.angle_gamma   90.00
#
_symmetry.space_group_name_H-M   'P 1'
#
loop_
_entity.id
_entity.type
_entity.pdbx_description
1 polymer ?
#
loop_
_entity_poly.entity_id
_entity_poly.type
_entity_poly.pdbx_seq_one_letter_code
_entity_poly.pdbx_strand_id
1 'polypeptide(L)'
;SGWFACTYNMVYTKAHGLGTCPRLITLYHSTDSAGTSEWVRVTYVQSGINLYEVIGCDSANIYIQTGITNENATCYSSRRLSSSGFYRVFAWA
;
A
#
# COMPACT_ATOMS: atom_id res chain seq x y z
N SER A 1 9.60 4.73 -5.91
CA SER A 1 9.92 5.59 -4.75
C SER A 1 10.66 4.77 -3.68
N GLY A 2 11.17 5.45 -2.64
CA GLY A 2 11.67 4.79 -1.41
C GLY A 2 10.53 4.32 -0.50
N TRP A 3 10.88 3.64 0.59
CA TRP A 3 9.94 3.22 1.63
C TRP A 3 9.36 4.44 2.38
N PHE A 4 8.10 4.36 2.76
CA PHE A 4 7.44 5.38 3.59
C PHE A 4 6.58 4.74 4.67
N ALA A 5 6.53 5.35 5.85
CA ALA A 5 5.73 4.84 6.96
C ALA A 5 4.23 4.81 6.59
N CYS A 6 3.55 3.74 7.01
CA CYS A 6 2.11 3.59 6.89
C CYS A 6 1.50 3.18 8.24
N THR A 7 0.31 3.69 8.52
CA THR A 7 -0.56 3.33 9.63
C THR A 7 -2.01 3.21 9.12
N TYR A 8 -2.85 2.54 9.90
CA TYR A 8 -4.28 2.38 9.67
C TYR A 8 -5.03 3.72 9.55
N ASN A 9 -6.20 3.68 8.90
CA ASN A 9 -7.12 4.80 8.71
C ASN A 9 -6.50 6.03 8.03
N MET A 10 -5.64 5.79 7.05
CA MET A 10 -4.94 6.82 6.28
C MET A 10 -5.09 6.61 4.76
N VAL A 11 -4.98 7.72 4.04
CA VAL A 11 -4.84 7.76 2.58
C VAL A 11 -3.50 8.39 2.23
N TYR A 12 -2.73 7.73 1.36
CA TYR A 12 -1.45 8.22 0.87
C TYR A 12 -1.53 8.51 -0.63
N THR A 13 -1.17 9.73 -1.01
CA THR A 13 -1.09 10.15 -2.42
C THR A 13 0.36 10.23 -2.85
N LYS A 14 0.72 9.58 -3.97
CA LYS A 14 2.07 9.61 -4.55
C LYS A 14 1.99 10.03 -6.01
N ALA A 15 2.63 11.15 -6.34
CA ALA A 15 2.85 11.52 -7.74
C ALA A 15 3.77 10.49 -8.42
N HIS A 16 3.36 9.96 -9.57
CA HIS A 16 4.12 8.93 -10.29
C HIS A 16 4.88 9.46 -11.52
N GLY A 17 4.52 10.63 -12.03
CA GLY A 17 5.30 11.32 -13.08
C GLY A 17 5.33 10.61 -14.44
N LEU A 18 4.39 9.69 -14.71
CA LEU A 18 4.37 8.93 -15.98
C LEU A 18 3.65 9.68 -17.12
N GLY A 19 2.88 10.73 -16.81
CA GLY A 19 2.09 11.49 -17.80
C GLY A 19 0.85 10.76 -18.33
N THR A 20 0.70 9.47 -18.03
CA THR A 20 -0.48 8.65 -18.33
C THR A 20 -0.83 7.78 -17.13
N CYS A 21 -2.06 7.25 -17.11
CA CYS A 21 -2.49 6.29 -16.09
C CYS A 21 -1.59 5.03 -16.15
N PRO A 22 -0.99 4.58 -15.04
CA PRO A 22 -0.14 3.39 -15.02
C PRO A 22 -0.95 2.12 -15.39
N ARG A 23 -0.38 1.23 -16.21
CA ARG A 23 -1.00 -0.08 -16.54
C ARG A 23 -0.73 -1.16 -15.51
N LEU A 24 0.32 -1.00 -14.71
CA LEU A 24 0.65 -1.93 -13.64
C LEU A 24 1.10 -1.15 -12.40
N ILE A 25 0.49 -1.46 -11.26
CA ILE A 25 0.87 -0.91 -9.96
C ILE A 25 1.02 -2.06 -8.98
N THR A 26 2.13 -2.08 -8.24
CA THR A 26 2.34 -3.03 -7.15
C THR A 26 2.72 -2.30 -5.86
N LEU A 27 2.05 -2.67 -4.77
CA LEU A 27 2.33 -2.16 -3.43
C LEU A 27 2.93 -3.29 -2.58
N TYR A 28 4.03 -2.99 -1.90
CA TYR A 28 4.68 -3.89 -0.95
C TYR A 28 4.69 -3.28 0.45
N HIS A 29 4.57 -4.15 1.44
CA HIS A 29 4.72 -3.86 2.86
C HIS A 29 6.02 -4.45 3.40
N SER A 30 6.72 -3.69 4.24
CA SER A 30 7.86 -4.12 5.07
C SER A 30 7.64 -3.74 6.54
N THR A 31 8.28 -4.48 7.44
CA THR A 31 8.30 -4.18 8.89
C THR A 31 9.41 -3.21 9.27
N ASP A 32 10.33 -2.89 8.36
CA ASP A 32 11.41 -1.93 8.56
C ASP A 32 11.47 -0.89 7.42
N SER A 33 12.01 0.28 7.73
CA SER A 33 12.11 1.41 6.82
C SER A 33 13.20 1.27 5.75
N ALA A 34 14.15 0.34 5.93
CA ALA A 34 15.21 0.09 4.96
C ALA A 34 14.78 -0.92 3.88
N GLY A 35 13.69 -1.67 4.11
CA GLY A 35 13.25 -2.78 3.27
C GLY A 35 14.19 -3.97 3.34
N THR A 36 14.85 -4.23 4.48
CA THR A 36 15.72 -5.40 4.64
C THR A 36 14.95 -6.64 5.09
N SER A 37 13.77 -6.48 5.68
CA SER A 37 12.86 -7.59 6.03
C SER A 37 12.11 -8.10 4.81
N GLU A 38 11.30 -9.14 4.99
CA GLU A 38 10.43 -9.67 3.92
C GLU A 38 9.45 -8.62 3.39
N TRP A 39 9.38 -8.53 2.06
CA TRP A 39 8.40 -7.70 1.36
C TRP A 39 7.16 -8.51 1.04
N VAL A 40 6.04 -8.11 1.63
CA VAL A 40 4.75 -8.77 1.40
C VAL A 40 3.92 -7.89 0.47
N ARG A 41 3.50 -8.45 -0.67
CA ARG A 41 2.61 -7.73 -1.59
C ARG A 41 1.29 -7.44 -0.88
N VAL A 42 0.83 -6.20 -0.95
CA VAL A 42 -0.46 -5.78 -0.41
C VAL A 42 -1.47 -5.82 -1.54
N THR A 43 -2.40 -6.77 -1.47
CA THR A 43 -3.56 -6.81 -2.36
C THR A 43 -4.79 -6.27 -1.66
N TYR A 44 -5.03 -6.70 -0.42
CA TYR A 44 -6.19 -6.29 0.36
C TYR A 44 -5.80 -5.74 1.72
N VAL A 45 -6.69 -4.90 2.25
CA VAL A 45 -6.72 -4.45 3.65
C VAL A 45 -8.13 -4.63 4.19
N GLN A 46 -8.23 -4.73 5.51
CA GLN A 46 -9.53 -4.86 6.17
C GLN A 46 -10.07 -3.49 6.61
N SER A 47 -11.30 -3.17 6.19
CA SER A 47 -12.03 -2.01 6.66
C SER A 47 -13.36 -2.45 7.29
N GLY A 48 -13.45 -2.36 8.62
CA GLY A 48 -14.52 -3.00 9.38
C GLY A 48 -14.45 -4.52 9.22
N ILE A 49 -15.50 -5.13 8.70
CA ILE A 49 -15.57 -6.58 8.43
C ILE A 49 -15.22 -6.94 6.97
N ASN A 50 -15.05 -5.93 6.11
CA ASN A 50 -14.88 -6.12 4.68
C ASN A 50 -13.41 -6.05 4.26
N LEU A 51 -13.10 -6.68 3.13
CA LEU A 51 -11.77 -6.63 2.49
C LEU A 51 -11.88 -5.76 1.23
N TYR A 52 -10.98 -4.80 1.09
CA TYR A 52 -10.94 -3.91 -0.06
C TYR A 52 -9.56 -3.88 -0.70
N GLU A 53 -9.53 -3.71 -2.01
CA GLU A 53 -8.29 -3.36 -2.71
C GLU A 53 -7.80 -1.97 -2.28
N VAL A 54 -6.49 -1.80 -2.33
CA VAL A 54 -5.83 -0.64 -1.69
C VAL A 54 -5.41 0.45 -2.67
N ILE A 55 -5.47 0.21 -3.98
CA ILE A 55 -4.84 1.06 -4.99
C ILE A 55 -5.89 1.66 -5.92
N GLY A 56 -5.88 2.99 -6.03
CA GLY A 56 -6.46 3.73 -7.14
C GLY A 56 -5.38 4.55 -7.86
N CYS A 57 -5.64 4.98 -9.09
CA CYS A 57 -4.72 5.88 -9.81
C CYS A 57 -5.44 6.75 -10.83
N ASP A 58 -4.78 7.85 -11.21
CA ASP A 58 -5.14 8.68 -12.35
C ASP A 58 -3.89 8.98 -13.20
N SER A 59 -3.92 10.01 -14.04
CA SER A 59 -2.79 10.39 -14.90
C SER A 59 -1.62 11.04 -14.16
N ALA A 60 -1.79 11.44 -12.90
CA ALA A 60 -0.80 12.14 -12.10
C ALA A 60 -0.40 11.41 -10.80
N ASN A 61 -1.36 10.73 -10.16
CA ASN A 61 -1.25 10.23 -8.81
C ASN A 61 -1.66 8.76 -8.67
N ILE A 62 -1.00 8.09 -7.72
CA ILE A 62 -1.43 6.83 -7.15
C ILE A 62 -1.97 7.11 -5.75
N TYR A 63 -3.15 6.60 -5.47
CA TYR A 63 -3.85 6.68 -4.19
C TYR A 63 -3.76 5.33 -3.51
N ILE A 64 -3.27 5.33 -2.27
CA ILE A 64 -3.15 4.12 -1.45
C ILE A 64 -4.02 4.32 -0.21
N GLN A 65 -5.08 3.52 -0.08
CA GLN A 65 -5.97 3.58 1.08
C GLN A 65 -5.74 2.39 1.99
N THR A 66 -5.47 2.69 3.26
CA THR A 66 -5.39 1.67 4.31
C THR A 66 -6.78 1.37 4.87
N GLY A 67 -6.92 0.20 5.48
CA GLY A 67 -8.10 -0.18 6.21
C GLY A 67 -8.29 0.63 7.49
N ILE A 68 -9.44 0.46 8.15
CA ILE A 68 -9.76 1.17 9.40
C ILE A 68 -9.56 0.32 10.66
N THR A 69 -9.26 -0.98 10.53
CA THR A 69 -9.04 -1.87 11.68
C THR A 69 -7.62 -1.78 12.21
N ASN A 70 -7.44 -1.85 13.53
CA ASN A 70 -6.13 -1.70 14.17
C ASN A 70 -5.25 -2.97 14.12
N GLU A 71 -5.64 -3.99 13.34
CA GLU A 71 -4.94 -5.27 13.23
C GLU A 71 -4.47 -5.57 11.79
N ASN A 72 -5.32 -5.28 10.79
CA ASN A 72 -5.09 -5.74 9.41
C ASN A 72 -5.32 -4.64 8.35
N ALA A 73 -5.12 -3.39 8.73
CA ALA A 73 -5.36 -2.22 7.89
C ALA A 73 -4.24 -1.88 6.90
N THR A 74 -3.00 -2.33 7.11
CA THR A 74 -1.89 -2.05 6.20
C THR A 74 -1.43 -3.28 5.43
N CYS A 75 -1.76 -4.49 5.91
CA CYS A 75 -1.53 -5.71 5.15
C CYS A 75 -2.51 -6.78 5.63
N TYR A 76 -3.28 -7.35 4.71
CA TYR A 76 -4.08 -8.56 4.95
C TYR A 76 -3.61 -9.68 4.02
N SER A 77 -2.71 -10.52 4.52
CA SER A 77 -2.11 -11.62 3.77
C SER A 77 -1.82 -12.80 4.70
N SER A 78 -1.79 -14.03 4.14
CA SER A 78 -1.35 -15.22 4.88
C SER A 78 0.09 -15.12 5.39
N ARG A 79 0.91 -14.25 4.79
CA ARG A 79 2.28 -13.96 5.24
C ARG A 79 2.33 -12.90 6.34
N ARG A 80 1.35 -11.98 6.39
CA ARG A 80 1.37 -10.84 7.30
C ARG A 80 -0.01 -10.22 7.49
N LEU A 81 -0.33 -10.01 8.76
CA LEU A 81 -1.40 -9.16 9.24
C LEU A 81 -0.75 -7.94 9.90
N SER A 82 -1.13 -6.74 9.49
CA SER A 82 -0.53 -5.52 10.06
C SER A 82 -1.46 -4.32 10.03
N SER A 83 -1.28 -3.43 11.00
CA SER A 83 -1.91 -2.10 11.10
C SER A 83 -0.92 -0.94 10.99
N SER A 84 0.38 -1.22 10.94
CA SER A 84 1.43 -0.24 10.69
C SER A 84 2.67 -0.86 10.05
N GLY A 85 3.55 -0.04 9.48
CA GLY A 85 4.78 -0.51 8.86
C GLY A 85 5.29 0.45 7.82
N PHE A 86 5.85 -0.08 6.75
CA PHE A 86 6.38 0.71 5.64
C PHE A 86 5.85 0.20 4.32
N TYR A 87 5.51 1.12 3.43
CA TYR A 87 5.08 0.83 2.07
C TYR A 87 6.11 1.26 1.04
N ARG A 88 6.15 0.50 -0.06
CA ARG A 88 6.84 0.88 -1.29
C ARG A 88 5.97 0.55 -2.48
N VAL A 89 5.82 1.52 -3.37
CA VAL A 89 5.01 1.40 -4.58
C VAL A 89 5.89 1.42 -5.82
N PHE A 90 5.59 0.52 -6.75
CA PHE A 90 6.13 0.51 -8.10
C PHE A 90 4.99 0.68 -9.10
N ALA A 91 5.26 1.41 -10.18
CA ALA A 91 4.29 1.67 -11.22
C ALA A 91 4.99 1.67 -12.58
N TRP A 92 4.32 1.12 -13.58
CA TRP A 92 4.77 1.07 -14.96
C TRP A 92 3.68 1.57 -15.90
N ALA A 93 4.10 2.33 -16.90
CA ALA A 93 3.22 2.86 -17.94
C ALA A 93 2.81 1.75 -18.90
#